data_AF-A0A558AQK3-F1
#
_entry.id   AF-A0A558AQK3-F1
#
_cell.length_a   1.000
_cell.length_b   1.000
_cell.length_c   1.000
_cell.angle_alpha   90.00
_cell.angle_beta   90.00
_cell.angle_gamma   90.00
#
_symmetry.space_group_name_H-M   'P 1'
#
loop_
_entity.id
_entity.type
_entity.pdbx_description
1 polymer ?
#
loop_
_entity_poly.entity_id
_entity_poly.type
_entity_poly.pdbx_seq_one_letter_code
_entity_poly.pdbx_strand_id
1 'polypeptide(L)'
;MKDSTDRGTGDMFGEKRGRGRPKTGTAKTGAERQAAFRAKQQENNVTVTINRGLLEGLDAQMQAIRDGGSVLVLTPEHAGEILKAIRKSSLKQLRGQRPRPQAKPKA
;
A
#
# COMPACT_ATOMS: atom_id res chain seq x y z
N MET A 1 -13.64 37.19 -36.99
CA MET A 1 -12.50 37.73 -36.22
C MET A 1 -13.03 38.05 -34.84
N LYS A 2 -12.46 37.49 -33.76
CA LYS A 2 -12.89 37.81 -32.38
C LYS A 2 -12.28 39.14 -31.96
N ASP A 3 -13.10 40.02 -31.41
CA ASP A 3 -12.71 41.35 -30.94
C ASP A 3 -11.80 41.24 -29.70
N SER A 4 -10.62 41.84 -29.76
CA SER A 4 -9.58 41.76 -28.72
C SER A 4 -9.92 42.56 -27.46
N THR A 5 -10.95 43.41 -27.53
CA THR A 5 -11.39 44.27 -26.42
C THR A 5 -12.55 43.68 -25.61
N ASP A 6 -13.09 42.53 -26.01
CA ASP A 6 -14.11 41.80 -25.26
C ASP A 6 -13.49 40.95 -24.13
N ARG A 7 -13.13 41.62 -23.03
CA ARG A 7 -12.61 40.99 -21.81
C ARG A 7 -13.72 40.49 -20.87
N GLY A 8 -15.00 40.76 -21.18
CA GLY A 8 -16.13 40.51 -20.30
C GLY A 8 -16.94 39.26 -20.67
N THR A 9 -17.09 38.94 -21.95
CA THR A 9 -18.02 37.88 -22.38
C THR A 9 -17.49 36.46 -22.12
N GLY A 10 -16.17 36.31 -21.96
CA GLY A 10 -15.55 35.03 -21.60
C GLY A 10 -15.81 34.57 -20.16
N ASP A 11 -16.09 35.50 -19.25
CA ASP A 11 -16.26 35.23 -17.80
C ASP A 11 -17.73 35.04 -17.40
N MET A 12 -18.67 35.49 -18.24
CA MET A 12 -20.11 35.28 -18.04
C MET A 12 -20.55 33.81 -18.21
N PHE A 13 -19.68 33.00 -18.83
CA PHE A 13 -19.80 31.55 -18.94
C PHE A 13 -18.50 30.92 -18.44
N GLY A 14 -18.19 31.13 -17.15
CA GLY A 14 -16.95 30.68 -16.51
C GLY A 14 -16.44 29.34 -17.03
N GLU A 15 -15.13 29.24 -17.27
CA GLU A 15 -14.42 28.15 -17.97
C GLU A 15 -15.26 26.88 -18.14
N LYS A 16 -15.71 26.59 -19.38
CA LYS A 16 -16.47 25.37 -19.70
C LYS A 16 -15.78 24.15 -19.10
N ARG A 17 -16.32 23.67 -17.98
CA ARG A 17 -15.73 22.58 -17.21
C ARG A 17 -15.95 21.29 -17.99
N GLY A 18 -14.86 20.59 -18.31
CA GLY A 18 -14.97 19.22 -18.82
C GLY A 18 -15.80 18.36 -17.87
N ARG A 19 -16.71 17.54 -18.43
CA ARG A 19 -17.51 16.60 -17.64
C ARG A 19 -16.56 15.75 -16.78
N GLY A 20 -16.85 15.63 -15.49
CA GLY A 20 -16.01 14.89 -14.54
C GLY A 20 -14.99 15.71 -13.75
N ARG A 21 -14.84 17.03 -14.00
CA ARG A 21 -14.02 17.90 -13.12
C ARG A 21 -14.81 18.22 -11.83
N PRO A 22 -14.40 17.71 -10.66
CA PRO A 22 -15.16 17.86 -9.41
C PRO A 22 -15.26 19.32 -8.98
N LYS A 23 -16.43 19.73 -8.45
CA LYS A 23 -16.78 21.13 -8.11
C LYS A 23 -15.85 21.78 -7.08
N THR A 24 -15.23 20.97 -6.23
CA THR A 24 -14.26 21.38 -5.23
C THR A 24 -12.87 20.87 -5.62
N GLY A 25 -11.83 21.70 -5.45
CA GLY A 25 -10.42 21.34 -5.66
C GLY A 25 -9.88 20.26 -4.69
N THR A 26 -10.76 19.58 -3.96
CA THR A 26 -10.47 18.55 -2.95
C THR A 26 -10.40 17.15 -3.53
N ALA A 27 -10.50 17.00 -4.84
CA ALA A 27 -10.41 15.70 -5.47
C ALA A 27 -8.99 15.17 -5.42
N LYS A 28 -8.83 14.02 -4.77
CA LYS A 28 -7.55 13.35 -4.66
C LYS A 28 -6.97 13.11 -6.04
N THR A 29 -5.71 13.50 -6.23
CA THR A 29 -4.96 13.16 -7.43
C THR A 29 -4.85 11.63 -7.57
N GLY A 30 -4.56 11.13 -8.77
CA GLY A 30 -4.34 9.69 -8.97
C GLY A 30 -3.22 9.15 -8.07
N ALA A 31 -2.16 9.95 -7.90
CA ALA A 31 -1.02 9.66 -7.04
C ALA A 31 -1.43 9.55 -5.56
N GLU A 32 -2.22 10.48 -5.04
CA GLU A 32 -2.72 10.43 -3.65
C GLU A 32 -3.59 9.21 -3.38
N ARG A 33 -4.42 8.81 -4.34
CA ARG A 33 -5.21 7.58 -4.22
C ARG A 33 -4.34 6.34 -4.18
N GLN A 34 -3.32 6.27 -5.02
CA GLN A 34 -2.39 5.15 -5.01
C GLN A 34 -1.53 5.11 -3.74
N ALA A 35 -1.13 6.26 -3.21
CA ALA A 35 -0.43 6.37 -1.93
C ALA A 35 -1.32 5.90 -0.76
N ALA A 36 -2.58 6.33 -0.71
CA ALA A 36 -3.54 5.89 0.29
C ALA A 36 -3.81 4.37 0.22
N PHE A 37 -3.90 3.81 -0.99
CA PHE A 37 -4.01 2.36 -1.18
C PHE A 37 -2.79 1.61 -0.64
N ARG A 38 -1.58 2.08 -0.96
CA ARG A 38 -0.34 1.48 -0.44
C ARG A 38 -0.23 1.56 1.08
N ALA A 39 -0.64 2.68 1.68
CA ALA A 39 -0.68 2.84 3.13
C ALA A 39 -1.63 1.82 3.77
N LYS A 40 -2.87 1.69 3.27
CA LYS A 40 -3.84 0.71 3.74
C LYS A 40 -3.33 -0.74 3.63
N GLN A 41 -2.62 -1.05 2.55
CA GLN A 41 -2.02 -2.38 2.37
C GLN A 41 -0.90 -2.66 3.39
N GLN A 42 -0.16 -1.65 3.83
CA GLN A 42 0.89 -1.78 4.86
C GLN A 42 0.33 -1.86 6.28
N GLU A 43 -0.85 -1.28 6.52
CA GLU A 43 -1.57 -1.41 7.79
C GLU A 43 -2.08 -2.83 7.99
N ASN A 44 -2.62 -3.46 6.93
CA ASN A 44 -3.28 -4.76 7.02
C ASN A 44 -2.36 -5.95 6.79
N ASN A 45 -1.25 -5.79 6.07
CA ASN A 45 -0.42 -6.90 5.62
C ASN A 45 1.03 -6.76 6.09
N VAL A 46 1.63 -7.91 6.42
CA VAL A 46 3.07 -8.04 6.65
C VAL A 46 3.67 -8.85 5.51
N THR A 47 4.66 -8.30 4.82
CA THR A 47 5.39 -9.03 3.77
C THR A 47 6.62 -9.68 4.36
N VAL A 48 6.75 -11.01 4.24
CA VAL A 48 7.90 -11.77 4.74
C VAL A 48 8.69 -12.32 3.55
N THR A 49 10.01 -12.11 3.57
CA THR A 49 10.92 -12.74 2.59
C THR A 49 11.44 -14.05 3.17
N ILE A 50 11.19 -15.15 2.47
CA ILE A 50 11.60 -16.51 2.88
C ILE A 50 12.43 -17.11 1.75
N ASN A 51 13.43 -17.94 2.10
CA ASN A 51 14.23 -18.66 1.12
C ASN A 51 13.38 -19.67 0.34
N ARG A 52 13.61 -19.76 -0.98
CA ARG A 52 12.80 -20.61 -1.87
C ARG A 52 12.78 -22.08 -1.45
N GLY A 53 13.92 -22.64 -1.01
CA GLY A 53 14.01 -24.04 -0.58
C GLY A 53 13.22 -24.36 0.71
N LEU A 54 12.90 -23.34 1.52
CA LEU A 54 12.08 -23.51 2.73
C LEU A 54 10.58 -23.38 2.45
N LEU A 55 10.21 -22.85 1.28
CA LEU A 55 8.82 -22.60 0.91
C LEU A 55 8.05 -23.92 0.76
N GLU A 56 8.64 -24.90 0.07
CA GLU A 56 8.02 -26.20 -0.18
C GLU A 56 7.77 -26.96 1.12
N GLY A 57 8.75 -26.94 2.04
CA GLY A 57 8.60 -27.54 3.37
C GLY A 57 7.55 -26.84 4.23
N LEU A 58 7.47 -25.51 4.15
CA LEU A 58 6.44 -24.73 4.85
C LEU A 58 5.04 -25.05 4.31
N ASP A 59 4.88 -25.12 2.98
CA ASP A 59 3.60 -25.41 2.34
C ASP A 59 3.11 -26.82 2.71
N ALA A 60 3.99 -27.82 2.62
CA ALA A 60 3.68 -29.18 3.03
C ALA A 60 3.30 -29.27 4.52
N GLN A 61 4.00 -28.53 5.41
CA GLN A 61 3.66 -28.48 6.82
C GLN A 61 2.29 -27.84 7.07
N MET A 62 1.96 -26.76 6.36
CA MET A 62 0.66 -26.08 6.47
C MET A 62 -0.48 -26.95 5.93
N GLN A 63 -0.23 -27.69 4.86
CA GLN A 63 -1.18 -28.66 4.32
C GLN A 63 -1.43 -29.82 5.30
N ALA A 64 -0.37 -30.38 5.90
CA ALA A 64 -0.49 -31.41 6.92
C ALA A 64 -1.34 -30.96 8.11
N ILE A 65 -1.11 -29.74 8.61
CA ILE A 65 -1.90 -29.16 9.72
C ILE A 65 -3.37 -28.97 9.30
N ARG A 66 -3.63 -28.48 8.08
CA ARG A 66 -5.00 -28.31 7.55
C ARG A 66 -5.76 -29.62 7.52
N ASP A 67 -5.10 -30.70 7.11
CA ASP A 67 -5.71 -32.02 6.97
C ASP A 67 -5.79 -32.78 8.32
N GLY A 68 -5.43 -32.11 9.43
CA GLY A 68 -5.45 -32.69 10.78
C GLY A 68 -4.28 -33.64 11.07
N GLY A 69 -3.30 -33.70 10.18
CA GLY A 69 -2.08 -34.49 10.35
C GLY A 69 -1.11 -33.86 11.34
N SER A 70 -0.59 -34.67 12.25
CA SER A 70 0.48 -34.28 13.19
C SER A 70 1.89 -34.50 12.62
N VAL A 71 2.00 -34.78 11.32
CA VAL A 71 3.28 -35.06 10.66
C VAL A 71 4.13 -33.80 10.65
N LEU A 72 5.32 -33.90 11.26
CA LEU A 72 6.38 -32.90 11.18
C LEU A 72 7.19 -33.13 9.91
N VAL A 73 6.84 -32.36 8.87
CA VAL A 73 7.56 -32.32 7.59
C VAL A 73 8.74 -31.36 7.66
N LEU A 74 8.63 -30.31 8.47
CA LEU A 74 9.66 -29.29 8.61
C LEU A 74 10.66 -29.62 9.73
N THR A 75 11.96 -29.52 9.45
CA THR A 75 12.99 -29.68 10.48
C THR A 75 12.97 -28.48 11.46
N PRO A 76 13.39 -28.67 12.72
CA PRO A 76 13.44 -27.58 13.70
C PRO A 76 14.30 -26.38 13.26
N GLU A 77 15.42 -26.64 12.57
CA GLU A 77 16.30 -25.60 12.03
C GLU A 77 15.60 -24.75 10.97
N HIS A 78 14.93 -25.40 10.02
CA HIS A 78 14.14 -24.72 8.98
C HIS A 78 12.99 -23.91 9.60
N ALA A 79 12.33 -24.44 10.63
CA ALA A 79 11.32 -23.72 11.39
C ALA A 79 11.89 -22.46 12.07
N GLY A 80 13.09 -22.57 12.64
CA GLY A 80 13.83 -21.48 13.25
C GLY A 80 14.16 -20.36 12.26
N GLU A 81 14.61 -20.71 11.06
CA GLU A 81 14.89 -19.74 10.00
C GLU A 81 13.65 -18.98 9.54
N ILE A 82 12.53 -19.69 9.33
CA ILE A 82 11.24 -19.09 8.98
C ILE A 82 10.77 -18.15 10.10
N LEU A 83 10.84 -18.59 11.36
CA LEU A 83 10.45 -17.79 12.51
C LEU A 83 11.30 -16.52 12.62
N LYS A 84 12.61 -16.62 12.38
CA LYS A 84 13.53 -15.48 12.34
C LYS A 84 13.14 -14.49 11.25
N ALA A 85 12.78 -14.97 10.04
CA ALA A 85 12.34 -14.13 8.94
C ALA A 85 11.03 -13.39 9.26
N ILE A 86 10.06 -14.07 9.87
CA ILE A 86 8.79 -13.48 10.32
C ILE A 86 9.04 -12.39 11.37
N ARG A 87 9.82 -12.70 12.42
CA ARG A 87 10.15 -11.75 13.48
C ARG A 87 10.87 -10.52 12.94
N LYS A 88 11.86 -10.70 12.07
CA LYS A 88 12.60 -9.59 11.44
C LYS A 88 11.67 -8.68 10.63
N SER A 89 10.77 -9.27 9.85
CA SER A 89 9.82 -8.53 9.01
C SER A 89 8.78 -7.79 9.85
N SER A 90 8.24 -8.45 10.87
CA SER A 90 7.31 -7.88 11.86
C SER A 90 7.93 -6.68 12.58
N LEU A 91 9.15 -6.82 13.11
CA LEU A 91 9.85 -5.73 13.79
C LEU A 91 10.07 -4.53 12.85
N LYS A 92 10.50 -4.78 11.61
CA LYS A 92 10.75 -3.70 10.63
C LYS A 92 9.48 -2.98 10.21
N GLN A 93 8.40 -3.72 9.96
CA GLN A 93 7.18 -3.17 9.35
C GLN A 93 6.19 -2.63 10.39
N LEU A 94 6.11 -3.24 11.57
CA LEU A 94 5.13 -2.87 12.60
C LEU A 94 5.70 -1.93 13.66
N ARG A 95 6.96 -2.10 14.11
CA ARG A 95 7.55 -1.19 15.11
C ARG A 95 7.98 0.17 14.54
N GLY A 96 7.98 0.32 13.22
CA GLY A 96 8.38 1.55 12.52
C GLY A 96 7.23 2.44 12.03
N GLN A 97 5.96 2.06 12.25
CA GLN A 97 4.79 2.88 11.90
C GLN A 97 4.62 4.06 12.88
N ARG A 98 5.64 4.91 13.03
CA ARG A 98 5.40 6.30 13.37
C ARG A 98 5.16 7.02 12.04
N PRO A 99 4.07 7.79 11.88
CA PRO A 99 3.95 8.65 10.72
C PRO A 99 5.22 9.50 10.67
N ARG A 100 5.94 9.48 9.54
CA ARG A 100 7.03 10.45 9.33
C ARG A 100 6.42 11.82 9.61
N PRO A 101 7.06 12.68 10.44
CA PRO A 101 6.56 14.02 10.64
C PRO A 101 6.41 14.64 9.25
N GLN A 102 5.18 14.95 8.87
CA GLN A 102 4.92 15.63 7.61
C GLN A 102 5.77 16.90 7.66
N ALA A 103 6.55 17.15 6.60
CA ALA A 103 7.32 18.37 6.50
C ALA A 103 6.38 19.54 6.80
N LYS A 104 6.74 20.40 7.74
CA LYS A 104 5.93 21.58 8.10
C LYS A 104 5.52 22.29 6.82
N PRO A 105 4.25 22.66 6.64
CA PRO A 105 3.88 23.47 5.49
C PRO A 105 4.73 24.73 5.51
N LYS A 106 5.44 25.00 4.41
CA LYS A 106 6.02 26.32 4.19
C LYS A 106 4.87 27.29 3.95
N ALA A 107 4.57 28.09 4.97
CA ALA A 107 3.95 29.40 4.87
C ALA A 107 4.57 30.26 5.98
#